data_AF-A0A961LZN3-F1
#
_entry.id   AF-A0A961LZN3-F1
#
_cell.length_a   1.000
_cell.length_b   1.000
_cell.length_c   1.000
_cell.angle_alpha   90.00
_cell.angle_beta   90.00
_cell.angle_gamma   90.00
#
_symmetry.space_group_name_H-M   'P 1'
#
loop_
_entity.id
_entity.type
_entity.pdbx_description
1 polymer ?
#
loop_
_entity_poly.entity_id
_entity_poly.type
_entity_poly.pdbx_seq_one_letter_code
_entity_poly.pdbx_strand_id
1 'polypeptide(L)' 'EANRAFYRLTVLPLAAKVTDSLAHWLSGFAGADVQLKPDLDQVPALAIEREARWRRVAEAGFLTEAEKRAMLGLPPKAE' A
#
# COMPACT_ATOMS: atom_id res chain seq x y z
N GLU A 1 -2.54 12.58 -15.31
CA GLU A 1 -2.72 11.18 -15.77
C GLU A 1 -1.42 10.50 -16.18
N ALA A 2 -0.61 11.10 -17.07
CA ALA A 2 0.68 10.55 -17.49
C ALA A 2 1.62 10.18 -16.33
N ASN A 3 1.75 11.05 -15.31
CA ASN A 3 2.58 10.78 -14.13
C ASN A 3 2.12 9.51 -13.37
N ARG A 4 0.81 9.35 -13.15
CA ARG A 4 0.23 8.15 -12.52
C ARG A 4 0.50 6.89 -13.33
N ALA A 5 0.33 6.96 -14.66
CA ALA A 5 0.59 5.84 -15.55
C ALA A 5 2.08 5.42 -15.52
N PHE A 6 3.00 6.39 -15.52
CA PHE A 6 4.43 6.12 -15.39
C PHE A 6 4.77 5.40 -14.07
N TYR A 7 4.22 5.85 -12.94
CA TYR A 7 4.43 5.18 -11.67
C TYR A 7 3.86 3.75 -11.67
N ARG A 8 2.64 3.57 -12.17
CA ARG A 8 1.96 2.28 -12.24
C ARG A 8 2.68 1.26 -13.14
N LEU A 9 3.12 1.69 -14.31
CA LEU A 9 3.60 0.79 -15.36
C LEU A 9 5.11 0.61 -15.37
N THR A 10 5.87 1.48 -14.69
CA THR A 10 7.33 1.47 -14.75
C THR A 10 7.96 1.53 -13.37
N VAL A 11 7.67 2.57 -12.58
CA VAL A 11 8.36 2.79 -11.30
C VAL A 11 8.03 1.71 -10.28
N LEU A 12 6.76 1.44 -10.02
CA LEU A 12 6.33 0.47 -9.01
C LEU A 12 6.72 -0.97 -9.36
N PRO A 13 6.57 -1.46 -10.61
CA PRO A 13 7.05 -2.79 -10.98
C PRO A 13 8.56 -2.94 -10.78
N LEU A 14 9.35 -1.91 -11.11
CA LEU A 14 10.80 -1.94 -10.91
C LEU A 14 11.16 -1.93 -9.41
N ALA A 15 10.51 -1.06 -8.63
CA ALA A 15 10.71 -0.98 -7.20
C ALA A 15 10.37 -2.31 -6.51
N ALA A 16 9.24 -2.94 -6.87
CA ALA A 16 8.84 -4.24 -6.35
C ALA A 16 9.91 -5.33 -6.63
N LYS A 17 10.43 -5.40 -7.87
CA LYS A 17 11.48 -6.36 -8.22
C LYS A 17 12.76 -6.18 -7.38
N VAL A 18 13.14 -4.92 -7.15
CA VAL A 18 14.31 -4.59 -6.33
C VAL A 18 14.06 -4.94 -4.86
N THR A 19 12.90 -4.56 -4.30
CA THR A 19 12.56 -4.87 -2.91
C THR A 19 12.43 -6.36 -2.67
N ASP A 20 11.90 -7.13 -3.63
CA ASP A 20 11.81 -8.59 -3.54
C ASP A 20 13.21 -9.24 -3.51
N SER A 21 14.12 -8.76 -4.36
CA SER A 21 15.50 -9.26 -4.40
C SER A 21 16.24 -8.95 -3.08
N LEU A 22 16.03 -7.75 -2.53
CA LEU A 22 16.59 -7.36 -1.24
C LEU A 22 15.97 -8.17 -0.09
N ALA A 23 14.66 -8.37 -0.10
CA ALA A 23 13.95 -9.14 0.90
C ALA A 23 14.47 -10.59 0.93
N HIS A 24 14.61 -11.22 -0.25
CA HIS A 24 15.17 -12.56 -0.36
C HIS A 24 16.59 -12.66 0.20
N TRP A 25 17.46 -11.70 -0.15
CA TRP A 25 18.83 -11.65 0.38
C TRP A 25 18.85 -11.48 1.90
N LEU A 26 18.00 -10.60 2.45
CA LEU A 26 17.90 -10.34 3.89
C LEU A 26 17.33 -11.53 4.68
N SER A 27 16.39 -12.29 4.11
CA SER A 27 15.85 -13.51 4.74
C SER A 27 16.95 -14.52 5.09
N GLY A 28 18.03 -14.57 4.31
CA GLY A 28 19.19 -15.41 4.59
C GLY A 28 19.93 -15.07 5.89
N PHE A 29 19.77 -13.84 6.40
CA PHE A 29 20.40 -13.37 7.63
C PHE A 29 19.43 -13.26 8.81
N ALA A 30 18.14 -13.03 8.54
CA ALA A 30 17.14 -12.76 9.56
C ALA A 30 16.66 -14.01 10.31
N GLY A 31 16.96 -15.21 9.81
CA GLY A 31 16.43 -16.47 10.37
C GLY A 31 14.91 -16.63 10.19
N ALA A 32 14.30 -15.77 9.38
CA ALA A 32 12.88 -15.74 9.04
C ALA A 32 12.69 -15.05 7.69
N ASP A 33 11.54 -15.29 7.05
CA ASP A 33 11.20 -14.62 5.80
C ASP A 33 10.95 -13.12 6.02
N VAL A 34 11.76 -12.30 5.36
CA VAL A 34 11.59 -10.85 5.29
C VAL A 34 10.71 -10.52 4.09
N GLN A 35 9.78 -9.58 4.27
CA GLN A 35 9.01 -8.98 3.18
C GLN A 35 9.28 -7.49 3.11
N LEU A 36 9.61 -6.99 1.93
CA LEU A 36 9.76 -5.57 1.64
C LEU A 36 8.81 -5.18 0.51
N LYS A 37 8.02 -4.12 0.72
CA LYS A 37 7.06 -3.61 -0.25
C LYS A 37 7.10 -2.08 -0.28
N PRO A 38 6.97 -1.43 -1.45
CA PRO A 38 6.80 0.01 -1.52
C PRO A 38 5.52 0.45 -0.79
N ASP A 39 5.61 1.53 -0.01
CA ASP A 39 4.44 2.17 0.59
C ASP A 39 3.73 3.04 -0.46
N LEU A 40 2.62 2.52 -1.00
CA LEU A 40 1.85 3.20 -2.03
C LEU A 40 1.12 4.44 -1.50
N ASP A 41 0.80 4.48 -0.20
CA ASP A 41 0.13 5.63 0.41
C ASP A 41 1.07 6.84 0.51
N GLN A 42 2.38 6.62 0.44
CA GLN A 42 3.40 7.68 0.43
C GLN A 42 3.78 8.15 -0.98
N VAL A 43 3.14 7.65 -2.04
CA VAL A 43 3.44 8.06 -3.43
C VAL A 43 2.45 9.15 -3.88
N PRO A 44 2.89 10.43 -4.03
CA PRO A 44 1.98 11.52 -4.39
C PRO A 44 1.27 11.31 -5.74
N ALA A 45 1.92 10.62 -6.68
CA ALA A 45 1.36 10.30 -8.00
C ALA A 45 0.12 9.38 -7.95
N LEU A 46 -0.10 8.68 -6.83
CA LEU A 46 -1.24 7.77 -6.60
C LEU A 46 -2.34 8.39 -5.74
N ALA A 47 -2.21 9.67 -5.35
CA ALA A 47 -3.14 10.32 -4.42
C ALA A 47 -4.61 10.26 -4.89
N ILE A 48 -4.86 10.38 -6.20
CA ILE A 48 -6.22 10.31 -6.77
C ILE A 48 -6.84 8.91 -6.60
N GLU A 49 -6.06 7.84 -6.76
CA GLU A 49 -6.55 6.47 -6.58
C GLU A 49 -6.79 6.18 -5.10
N ARG A 50 -5.90 6.67 -4.24
CA ARG A 50 -6.05 6.62 -2.79
C ARG A 50 -7.33 7.33 -2.36
N GLU A 51 -7.57 8.55 -2.85
CA GLU A 51 -8.80 9.30 -2.57
C GLU A 51 -10.04 8.53 -3.03
N ALA A 52 -10.03 7.98 -4.25
CA ALA A 52 -11.16 7.18 -4.76
C ALA A 52 -11.43 5.94 -3.90
N ARG A 53 -10.39 5.24 -3.41
CA ARG A 53 -10.53 4.13 -2.47
C ARG A 53 -11.11 4.59 -1.14
N TRP A 54 -10.56 5.65 -0.58
CA TRP A 54 -11.02 6.21 0.70
C TRP A 54 -12.48 6.63 0.64
N ARG A 55 -12.89 7.30 -0.45
CA ARG A 55 -14.27 7.71 -0.68
C ARG A 55 -15.23 6.51 -0.73
N ARG A 56 -14.91 5.47 -1.50
CA ARG A 56 -15.73 4.24 -1.57
C ARG A 56 -15.93 3.58 -0.21
N VAL A 57 -14.87 3.52 0.61
CA VAL A 57 -14.95 2.93 1.96
C VAL A 57 -15.74 3.83 2.91
N ALA A 58 -15.55 5.14 2.84
CA ALA A 58 -16.26 6.10 3.66
C ALA A 58 -17.77 6.08 3.39
N GLU A 59 -18.18 6.02 2.12
CA GLU A 59 -19.57 6.01 1.65
C GLU A 59 -20.30 4.67 1.88
N ALA A 60 -19.58 3.59 2.19
CA ALA A 60 -20.20 2.30 2.50
C ALA A 60 -20.93 2.34 3.85
N GLY A 61 -22.23 2.66 3.83
CA GLY A 61 -23.06 2.83 5.03
C GLY A 61 -23.29 1.55 5.85
N PHE A 62 -23.08 0.37 5.25
CA PHE A 62 -23.25 -0.92 5.92
C PHE A 62 -22.02 -1.35 6.75
N LEU A 63 -20.90 -0.65 6.61
CA LEU A 63 -19.66 -0.93 7.35
C LEU A 63 -19.58 -0.09 8.62
N THR A 64 -19.12 -0.73 9.69
CA THR A 64 -18.75 -0.09 10.96
C THR A 64 -17.48 0.76 10.81
N GLU A 65 -17.23 1.69 11.75
CA GLU A 65 -16.00 2.49 11.77
C GLU A 65 -14.75 1.58 11.85
N ALA A 66 -14.81 0.51 12.64
CA ALA A 66 -13.73 -0.45 12.79
C ALA A 66 -13.39 -1.17 11.48
N GLU A 67 -14.41 -1.66 10.76
CA GLU A 67 -14.23 -2.30 9.45
C GLU A 67 -13.65 -1.32 8.42
N LYS A 68 -14.15 -0.08 8.38
CA LYS A 68 -13.62 0.96 7.49
C LYS A 68 -12.15 1.25 7.76
N ARG A 69 -11.75 1.38 9.03
CA ARG A 69 -10.35 1.61 9.43
C ARG A 69 -9.45 0.45 9.01
N ALA A 70 -9.87 -0.79 9.28
CA ALA A 70 -9.13 -1.99 8.87
C ALA A 70 -8.95 -2.06 7.35
N MET A 71 -10.02 -1.79 6.57
CA MET A 71 -9.96 -1.77 5.12
C MET A 71 -9.06 -0.66 4.55
N LEU A 72 -8.84 0.43 5.29
CA LEU A 72 -7.94 1.52 4.93
C LEU A 72 -6.52 1.37 5.49
N GLY A 73 -6.24 0.30 6.25
CA GLY A 73 -4.93 0.07 6.86
C GLY A 73 -4.64 0.97 8.08
N LEU A 74 -5.67 1.57 8.67
CA LEU A 74 -5.54 2.40 9.87
C LEU A 74 -5.54 1.52 11.13
N PRO A 75 -4.79 1.89 12.18
CA PRO A 75 -4.81 1.15 13.45
C PRO A 75 -6.21 1.19 14.08
N PRO A 76 -6.58 0.19 14.90
CA PRO A 76 -7.83 0.23 15.65
C PRO A 76 -7.86 1.48 16.53
N LYS A 77 -9.06 2.03 16.73
CA LYS A 77 -9.26 3.15 17.65
C LYS A 77 -9.11 2.61 19.06
N ALA A 78 -8.25 3.22 19.88
CA ALA A 78 -8.21 2.93 21.31
C ALA A 78 -9.55 3.36 21.94
N GLU A 79 -10.09 2.56 22.85
CA GLU A 79 -11.28 2.90 23.65
C GLU A 79 -11.06 4.17 24.49
#